data_AF-A0A803TZM3-F1
#
_entry.id   AF-A0A803TZM3-F1
#
_cell.length_a   1.000
_cell.length_b   1.000
_cell.length_c   1.000
_cell.angle_alpha   90.00
_cell.angle_beta   90.00
_cell.angle_gamma   90.00
#
_symmetry.space_group_name_H-M   'P 1'
#
loop_
_entity.id
_entity.type
_entity.pdbx_description
1 polymer ?
#
loop_
_entity_poly.entity_id
_entity_poly.type
_entity_poly.pdbx_seq_one_letter_code
_entity_poly.pdbx_strand_id
1 'polypeptide(L)'
;MMATVLDSNGSQSDPFKVESGVKQGCVIAPTLFSIFIAMILHLVDGKLPTGVEIICRTDGKLFNLSRLKAKTKVTTTSVIELQYADDNVVCAHSEEDLQATLNTFAEAYEKLGLSLNIEKTKVLFQQAPANPSAKPGIQLNGVTLENVDHFRYLGSHLSTKVNINTEIQHRLSSASAAFFRMKQRVFDDRDIRRDTKVLVYKAIVLPTLLYACETWTVYRCHTKLLERFHQRCLRKILQISWEDRRTNVSVLEEAKTTSIEAMLLPHQLRWTGHVVRMPDHRLPKQLLYSELKSGKRNVGGQEKRFKDGLKANLKNCGIDTENWESLALERSNWRSAVTSSAAEFEEARMEGLREKRAKRKERQANPDRDHLPPGNRCPHYGRICGSRIGLFSHLRTHPQDVRPSSSSYEGSPK
;
A
#
# COMPACT_ATOMS: atom_id res chain seq x y z
N MET A 1 -23.19 -19.02 33.86
CA MET A 1 -24.01 -17.83 33.55
C MET A 1 -25.16 -18.28 32.68
N MET A 2 -26.41 -17.87 32.97
CA MET A 2 -27.54 -18.13 32.07
C MET A 2 -27.64 -16.96 31.07
N ALA A 3 -27.93 -17.26 29.81
CA ALA A 3 -28.11 -16.27 28.75
C ALA A 3 -29.43 -16.52 28.01
N THR A 4 -29.96 -15.48 27.40
CA THR A 4 -31.12 -15.51 26.50
C THR A 4 -30.76 -14.79 25.20
N VAL A 5 -31.36 -15.20 24.10
CA VAL A 5 -31.24 -14.50 22.80
C VAL A 5 -32.45 -13.59 22.64
N LEU A 6 -32.21 -12.34 22.23
CA LEU A 6 -33.26 -11.40 21.87
C LEU A 6 -33.37 -11.36 20.34
N ASP A 7 -34.54 -11.70 19.80
CA ASP A 7 -34.77 -11.62 18.36
C ASP A 7 -34.98 -10.16 17.90
N SER A 8 -35.05 -9.95 16.58
CA SER A 8 -35.28 -8.62 15.99
C SER A 8 -36.64 -8.00 16.34
N ASN A 9 -37.57 -8.80 16.85
CA ASN A 9 -38.93 -8.40 17.23
C ASN A 9 -39.06 -8.17 18.74
N GLY A 10 -37.98 -8.36 19.50
CA GLY A 10 -37.93 -8.17 20.95
C GLY A 10 -38.31 -9.40 21.79
N SER A 11 -38.59 -10.54 21.17
CA SER A 11 -38.90 -11.79 21.89
C SER A 11 -37.63 -12.42 22.45
N GLN A 12 -37.70 -12.89 23.70
CA GLN A 12 -36.60 -13.60 24.35
C GLN A 12 -36.73 -15.11 24.16
N SER A 13 -35.61 -15.77 23.87
CA SER A 13 -35.52 -17.23 23.94
C SER A 13 -35.59 -17.73 25.38
N ASP A 14 -35.81 -19.04 25.53
CA ASP A 14 -35.60 -19.70 26.82
C ASP A 14 -34.15 -19.51 27.31
N PRO A 15 -33.93 -19.37 28.63
CA PRO A 15 -32.60 -19.27 29.19
C PRO A 15 -31.79 -20.55 28.98
N PHE A 16 -30.56 -20.41 28.50
CA PHE A 16 -29.61 -21.51 28.37
C PHE A 16 -28.31 -21.18 29.12
N LYS A 17 -27.61 -22.23 29.55
CA LYS A 17 -26.35 -22.09 30.27
C LYS A 17 -25.22 -21.85 29.28
N VAL A 18 -24.42 -20.81 29.52
CA VAL A 18 -23.19 -20.56 28.76
C VAL A 18 -22.05 -21.31 29.44
N GLU A 19 -21.51 -22.30 28.74
CA GLU A 19 -20.42 -23.17 29.25
C GLU A 19 -19.05 -22.82 28.67
N SER A 20 -19.01 -22.21 27.48
CA SER A 20 -17.78 -21.81 26.80
C SER A 20 -17.92 -20.45 26.10
N GLY A 21 -16.76 -19.85 25.81
CA GLY A 21 -16.67 -18.58 25.09
C GLY A 21 -16.67 -17.34 25.97
N VAL A 22 -16.19 -16.24 25.40
CA VAL A 22 -16.21 -14.90 26.01
C VAL A 22 -17.31 -14.06 25.37
N LYS A 23 -18.01 -13.25 26.17
CA LYS A 23 -19.12 -12.43 25.68
C LYS A 23 -18.64 -11.35 24.71
N GLN A 24 -19.14 -11.37 23.47
CA GLN A 24 -18.88 -10.30 22.50
C GLN A 24 -19.44 -8.96 23.02
N GLY A 25 -18.65 -7.89 22.84
CA GLY A 25 -18.95 -6.56 23.39
C GLY A 25 -18.58 -6.38 24.87
N CYS A 26 -18.11 -7.43 25.56
CA CYS A 26 -17.54 -7.28 26.90
C CYS A 26 -16.16 -6.64 26.85
N VAL A 27 -15.89 -5.66 27.74
CA VAL A 27 -14.64 -4.89 27.76
C VAL A 27 -13.41 -5.76 28.01
N ILE A 28 -13.52 -6.79 28.85
CA ILE A 28 -12.39 -7.67 29.21
C ILE A 28 -12.19 -8.84 28.24
N ALA A 29 -13.18 -9.16 27.40
CA ALA A 29 -13.14 -10.32 26.51
C ALA A 29 -11.92 -10.33 25.58
N PRO A 30 -11.50 -9.21 24.94
CA PRO A 30 -10.30 -9.19 24.09
C PRO A 30 -9.02 -9.54 24.85
N THR A 31 -8.89 -9.08 26.10
CA THR A 31 -7.71 -9.38 26.94
C THR A 31 -7.68 -10.86 27.33
N LEU A 32 -8.82 -11.41 27.75
CA LEU A 32 -8.93 -12.83 28.07
C LEU A 32 -8.61 -13.71 26.87
N PHE A 33 -9.14 -13.35 25.70
CA PHE A 33 -8.81 -14.02 24.45
C PHE A 33 -7.31 -13.94 24.12
N SER A 34 -6.70 -12.78 24.32
CA SER A 34 -5.25 -12.61 24.09
C SER A 34 -4.40 -13.48 25.03
N ILE A 35 -4.79 -13.61 26.30
CA ILE A 35 -4.13 -14.51 27.26
C ILE A 35 -4.29 -15.96 26.81
N PHE A 36 -5.47 -16.32 26.32
CA PHE A 36 -5.76 -17.66 25.81
C PHE A 36 -4.89 -18.01 24.59
N ILE A 37 -4.76 -17.10 23.63
CA ILE A 37 -3.86 -17.27 22.48
C ILE A 37 -2.38 -17.35 22.93
N ALA A 38 -1.97 -16.62 23.96
CA ALA A 38 -0.61 -16.73 24.50
C ALA A 38 -0.32 -18.15 25.04
N MET A 39 -1.33 -18.86 25.57
CA MET A 39 -1.16 -20.27 25.95
C MET A 39 -0.87 -21.18 24.76
N ILE A 40 -1.46 -20.91 23.59
CA ILE A 40 -1.17 -21.65 22.34
C ILE A 40 0.29 -21.48 21.96
N LEU A 41 0.82 -20.26 22.06
CA LEU A 41 2.23 -19.97 21.79
C LEU A 41 3.15 -20.81 22.69
N HIS A 42 2.81 -20.98 23.97
CA HIS A 42 3.56 -21.86 24.87
C HIS A 42 3.45 -23.35 24.52
N LEU A 43 2.32 -23.79 23.95
CA LEU A 43 2.15 -25.19 23.54
C LEU A 43 2.92 -25.55 22.27
N VAL A 44 3.12 -24.59 21.37
CA VAL A 44 3.86 -24.77 20.12
C VAL A 44 5.35 -24.43 20.25
N ASP A 45 5.75 -23.77 21.34
CA ASP A 45 7.14 -23.38 21.60
C ASP A 45 8.09 -24.58 21.54
N GLY A 46 9.24 -24.39 20.89
CA GLY A 46 10.24 -25.43 20.65
C GLY A 46 9.86 -26.54 19.66
N LYS A 47 8.64 -26.52 19.09
CA LYS A 47 8.18 -27.55 18.12
C LYS A 47 8.12 -27.06 16.68
N LEU A 48 8.17 -25.74 16.48
CA LEU A 48 8.00 -25.14 15.17
C LEU A 48 9.27 -25.29 14.32
N PRO A 49 9.13 -25.62 13.02
CA PRO A 49 10.25 -25.60 12.09
C PRO A 49 10.66 -24.16 11.75
N THR A 50 11.57 -24.01 10.79
CA THR A 50 12.02 -22.69 10.35
C THR A 50 10.98 -22.04 9.44
N GLY A 51 10.56 -20.82 9.77
CA GLY A 51 9.72 -19.97 8.94
C GLY A 51 10.51 -19.22 7.87
N VAL A 52 10.06 -18.02 7.53
CA VAL A 52 10.74 -17.13 6.58
C VAL A 52 11.94 -16.47 7.27
N GLU A 53 13.15 -16.74 6.79
CA GLU A 53 14.37 -16.23 7.40
C GLU A 53 14.73 -14.83 6.90
N ILE A 54 14.94 -13.91 7.85
CA ILE A 54 15.41 -12.56 7.58
C ILE A 54 16.76 -12.32 8.26
N ILE A 55 17.64 -11.59 7.60
CA ILE A 55 18.88 -11.06 8.19
C ILE A 55 18.62 -9.60 8.54
N CYS A 56 18.80 -9.21 9.80
CA CYS A 56 18.54 -7.86 10.26
C CYS A 56 19.69 -7.26 11.07
N ARG A 57 19.79 -5.92 11.00
CA ARG A 57 20.74 -5.09 11.75
C ARG A 57 20.18 -3.68 11.93
N THR A 58 19.91 -3.30 13.18
CA THR A 58 19.19 -2.07 13.58
C THR A 58 20.11 -0.89 13.92
N ASP A 59 21.37 -1.13 14.30
CA ASP A 59 22.37 -0.10 14.69
C ASP A 59 23.04 0.61 13.48
N GLY A 60 22.52 0.42 12.27
CA GLY A 60 23.08 1.00 11.05
C GLY A 60 22.04 1.75 10.21
N LYS A 61 22.52 2.65 9.36
CA LYS A 61 21.69 3.48 8.48
C LYS A 61 20.77 2.62 7.59
N LEU A 62 19.48 2.93 7.58
CA LEU A 62 18.45 2.12 6.93
C LEU A 62 18.72 1.88 5.44
N PHE A 63 19.22 2.89 4.73
CA PHE A 63 19.46 2.82 3.28
C PHE A 63 20.82 2.25 2.89
N ASN A 64 21.73 2.05 3.84
CA ASN A 64 23.02 1.41 3.59
C ASN A 64 22.90 -0.12 3.76
N LEU A 65 22.63 -0.84 2.67
CA LEU A 65 22.46 -2.30 2.70
C LEU A 65 23.77 -3.05 3.00
N SER A 66 24.94 -2.43 2.79
CA SER A 66 26.22 -3.10 3.11
C SER A 66 26.33 -3.49 4.59
N ARG A 67 25.56 -2.84 5.48
CA ARG A 67 25.49 -3.18 6.91
C ARG A 67 25.09 -4.63 7.16
N LEU A 68 24.29 -5.23 6.26
CA LEU A 68 23.79 -6.60 6.36
C LEU A 68 24.84 -7.65 5.93
N LYS A 69 25.99 -7.22 5.40
CA LYS A 69 27.13 -8.10 5.06
C LYS A 69 28.11 -8.29 6.23
N ALA A 70 27.86 -7.65 7.37
CA ALA A 70 28.74 -7.74 8.53
C ALA A 70 28.71 -9.16 9.13
N LYS A 71 29.88 -9.70 9.52
CA LYS A 71 29.97 -11.08 10.05
C LYS A 71 29.42 -11.24 11.48
N THR A 72 29.55 -10.22 12.33
CA THR A 72 29.34 -10.35 13.78
C THR A 72 28.20 -9.50 14.35
N LYS A 73 27.58 -8.62 13.54
CA LYS A 73 26.56 -7.65 13.99
C LYS A 73 25.19 -7.84 13.35
N VAL A 74 25.02 -8.92 12.58
CA VAL A 74 23.74 -9.27 11.97
C VAL A 74 23.09 -10.35 12.80
N THR A 75 21.78 -10.28 12.91
CA THR A 75 20.97 -11.32 13.54
C THR A 75 20.10 -11.96 12.48
N THR A 76 19.93 -13.28 12.57
CA THR A 76 18.97 -14.01 11.75
C THR A 76 17.72 -14.22 12.59
N THR A 77 16.57 -13.87 12.04
CA THR A 77 15.27 -14.08 12.68
C THR A 77 14.39 -14.89 11.76
N SER A 78 13.68 -15.87 12.32
CA SER A 78 12.70 -16.66 11.59
C SER A 78 11.30 -16.09 11.84
N VAL A 79 10.63 -15.66 10.78
CA VAL A 79 9.24 -15.19 10.84
C VAL A 79 8.35 -16.40 10.55
N ILE A 80 7.72 -16.93 11.59
CA ILE A 80 6.90 -18.15 11.49
C ILE A 80 5.42 -17.81 11.51
N GLU A 81 5.01 -16.87 12.37
CA GLU A 81 3.62 -16.50 12.56
C GLU A 81 3.42 -14.97 12.54
N LEU A 82 2.21 -14.56 12.15
CA LEU A 82 1.67 -13.22 12.34
C LEU A 82 0.25 -13.36 12.88
N GLN A 83 0.09 -13.23 14.20
CA GLN A 83 -1.21 -13.38 14.86
C GLN A 83 -1.90 -12.05 15.18
N TYR A 84 -3.21 -12.00 14.95
CA TYR A 84 -4.06 -10.92 15.39
C TYR A 84 -5.46 -11.45 15.73
N ALA A 85 -5.72 -11.58 17.04
CA ALA A 85 -6.95 -12.24 17.52
C ALA A 85 -7.14 -13.61 16.84
N ASP A 86 -8.26 -13.82 16.15
CA ASP A 86 -8.59 -15.05 15.42
C ASP A 86 -8.00 -15.08 13.99
N ASP A 87 -7.58 -13.93 13.46
CA ASP A 87 -6.93 -13.82 12.16
C ASP A 87 -5.43 -14.12 12.29
N ASN A 88 -5.03 -15.35 11.96
CA ASN A 88 -3.66 -15.83 12.12
C ASN A 88 -3.04 -16.23 10.77
N VAL A 89 -1.77 -15.90 10.59
CA VAL A 89 -0.98 -16.29 9.42
C VAL A 89 0.23 -17.09 9.87
N VAL A 90 0.52 -18.18 9.17
CA VAL A 90 1.79 -18.91 9.29
C VAL A 90 2.53 -18.85 7.96
N CYS A 91 3.86 -18.77 8.01
CA CYS A 91 4.68 -18.62 6.81
C CYS A 91 5.99 -19.41 6.94
N ALA A 92 6.38 -20.05 5.84
CA ALA A 92 7.63 -20.77 5.71
C ALA A 92 8.16 -20.70 4.27
N HIS A 93 9.42 -21.07 4.07
CA HIS A 93 10.03 -21.15 2.74
C HIS A 93 9.68 -22.43 1.99
N SER A 94 9.49 -23.55 2.71
CA SER A 94 9.19 -24.86 2.15
C SER A 94 7.73 -25.25 2.42
N GLU A 95 7.21 -26.15 1.59
CA GLU A 95 5.87 -26.71 1.77
C GLU A 95 5.81 -27.60 3.02
N GLU A 96 6.89 -28.36 3.26
CA GLU A 96 7.04 -29.26 4.38
C GLU A 96 7.02 -28.51 5.72
N ASP A 97 7.79 -27.43 5.84
CA ASP A 97 7.83 -26.61 7.06
C ASP A 97 6.49 -25.89 7.29
N LEU A 98 5.82 -25.45 6.21
CA LEU A 98 4.50 -24.83 6.30
C LEU A 98 3.45 -25.82 6.82
N GLN A 99 3.45 -27.06 6.28
CA GLN A 99 2.55 -28.12 6.69
C GLN A 99 2.81 -28.53 8.15
N ALA A 100 4.08 -28.70 8.55
CA ALA A 100 4.44 -29.05 9.92
C ALA A 100 4.05 -27.94 10.92
N THR A 101 4.26 -26.67 10.55
CA THR A 101 3.83 -25.51 11.33
C THR A 101 2.31 -25.52 11.51
N LEU A 102 1.55 -25.69 10.41
CA LEU A 102 0.10 -25.72 10.46
C LEU A 102 -0.44 -26.87 11.33
N ASN A 103 0.12 -28.07 11.20
CA ASN A 103 -0.26 -29.23 12.02
C ASN A 103 -0.01 -28.97 13.51
N THR A 104 1.16 -28.42 13.85
CA THR A 104 1.52 -28.09 15.24
C THR A 104 0.55 -27.10 15.86
N PHE A 105 0.16 -26.06 15.09
CA PHE A 105 -0.86 -25.12 15.53
C PHE A 105 -2.23 -25.77 15.64
N ALA A 106 -2.67 -26.58 14.65
CA ALA A 106 -3.95 -27.26 14.67
C ALA A 106 -4.11 -28.15 15.91
N GLU A 107 -3.09 -28.94 16.25
CA GLU A 107 -3.08 -29.76 17.46
C GLU A 107 -3.15 -28.92 18.74
N ALA A 108 -2.45 -27.78 18.78
CA ALA A 108 -2.47 -26.88 19.94
C ALA A 108 -3.83 -26.19 20.11
N TYR A 109 -4.47 -25.78 19.01
CA TYR A 109 -5.84 -25.26 19.01
C TYR A 109 -6.82 -26.31 19.51
N GLU A 110 -6.74 -27.54 19.01
CA GLU A 110 -7.61 -28.65 19.41
C GLU A 110 -7.48 -28.99 20.90
N LYS A 111 -6.24 -29.04 21.43
CA LYS A 111 -5.98 -29.24 22.87
C LYS A 111 -6.64 -28.20 23.77
N LEU A 112 -6.88 -27.01 23.23
CA LEU A 112 -7.54 -25.91 23.94
C LEU A 112 -9.02 -25.78 23.55
N GLY A 113 -9.58 -26.74 22.80
CA GLY A 113 -10.99 -26.74 22.41
C GLY A 113 -11.33 -25.70 21.34
N LEU A 114 -10.34 -25.23 20.57
CA LEU A 114 -10.55 -24.36 19.41
C LEU A 114 -10.56 -25.18 18.12
N SER A 115 -11.44 -24.80 17.20
CA SER A 115 -11.56 -25.39 15.87
C SER A 115 -11.14 -24.40 14.80
N LEU A 116 -10.29 -24.83 13.86
CA LEU A 116 -9.95 -24.05 12.69
C LEU A 116 -11.06 -24.12 11.64
N ASN A 117 -11.39 -22.98 11.05
CA ASN A 117 -12.36 -22.93 9.95
C ASN A 117 -11.64 -23.20 8.63
N ILE A 118 -11.81 -24.41 8.09
CA ILE A 118 -11.17 -24.87 6.84
C ILE A 118 -11.56 -23.97 5.66
N GLU A 119 -12.84 -23.58 5.56
CA GLU A 119 -13.31 -22.74 4.45
C GLU A 119 -12.68 -21.34 4.43
N LYS A 120 -12.39 -20.77 5.61
CA LYS A 120 -11.72 -19.47 5.75
C LYS A 120 -10.20 -19.56 5.64
N THR A 121 -9.63 -20.74 5.90
CA THR A 121 -8.17 -20.96 5.86
C THR A 121 -7.73 -21.14 4.40
N LYS A 122 -6.80 -20.29 3.94
CA LYS A 122 -6.34 -20.26 2.55
C LYS A 122 -4.82 -20.30 2.49
N VAL A 123 -4.29 -20.78 1.37
CA VAL A 123 -2.85 -20.79 1.09
C VAL A 123 -2.54 -19.72 0.06
N LEU A 124 -1.62 -18.81 0.37
CA LEU A 124 -1.10 -17.83 -0.57
C LEU A 124 0.33 -18.20 -0.94
N PHE A 125 0.51 -18.77 -2.12
CA PHE A 125 1.82 -19.24 -2.59
C PHE A 125 2.50 -18.21 -3.49
N GLN A 126 3.68 -17.74 -3.08
CA GLN A 126 4.49 -16.82 -3.86
C GLN A 126 5.62 -17.56 -4.58
N GLN A 127 5.56 -17.59 -5.91
CA GLN A 127 6.58 -18.23 -6.73
C GLN A 127 7.89 -17.43 -6.76
N ALA A 128 9.01 -18.14 -6.70
CA ALA A 128 10.32 -17.55 -6.96
C ALA A 128 10.48 -17.27 -8.47
N PRO A 129 10.93 -16.06 -8.89
CA PRO A 129 11.04 -15.72 -10.32
C PRO A 129 11.94 -16.64 -11.15
N ALA A 130 12.93 -17.27 -10.52
CA ALA A 130 13.94 -18.09 -11.20
C ALA A 130 13.58 -19.59 -11.24
N ASN A 131 12.70 -20.06 -10.36
CA ASN A 131 12.38 -21.47 -10.19
C ASN A 131 10.85 -21.62 -10.05
N PRO A 132 10.14 -21.81 -11.17
CA PRO A 132 8.70 -22.07 -11.13
C PRO A 132 8.44 -23.43 -10.49
N SER A 133 7.69 -23.43 -9.38
CA SER A 133 7.23 -24.63 -8.68
C SER A 133 5.72 -24.77 -8.78
N ALA A 134 5.24 -26.01 -8.65
CA ALA A 134 3.82 -26.30 -8.50
C ALA A 134 3.24 -25.60 -7.27
N LYS A 135 1.92 -25.34 -7.29
CA LYS A 135 1.22 -24.85 -6.11
C LYS A 135 1.26 -25.92 -5.01
N PRO A 136 1.50 -25.55 -3.74
CA PRO A 136 1.62 -26.51 -2.64
C PRO A 136 0.28 -27.16 -2.31
N GLY A 137 0.33 -28.43 -1.90
CA GLY A 137 -0.79 -29.25 -1.47
C GLY A 137 -0.95 -29.29 0.05
N ILE A 138 -1.05 -28.12 0.69
CA ILE A 138 -1.21 -28.03 2.15
C ILE A 138 -2.58 -28.59 2.56
N GLN A 139 -2.58 -29.45 3.57
CA GLN A 139 -3.76 -30.12 4.10
C GLN A 139 -4.05 -29.67 5.53
N LEU A 140 -5.33 -29.60 5.88
CA LEU A 140 -5.80 -29.40 7.24
C LEU A 140 -6.91 -30.42 7.50
N ASN A 141 -6.72 -31.28 8.51
CA ASN A 141 -7.64 -32.38 8.82
C ASN A 141 -7.98 -33.27 7.61
N GLY A 142 -6.97 -33.56 6.77
CA GLY A 142 -7.13 -34.36 5.55
C GLY A 142 -7.78 -33.64 4.36
N VAL A 143 -8.15 -32.35 4.53
CA VAL A 143 -8.72 -31.54 3.45
C VAL A 143 -7.64 -30.61 2.88
N THR A 144 -7.41 -30.68 1.57
CA THR A 144 -6.49 -29.76 0.88
C THR A 144 -7.04 -28.34 0.89
N LEU A 145 -6.24 -27.41 1.39
CA LEU A 145 -6.59 -25.99 1.45
C LEU A 145 -6.56 -25.34 0.05
N GLU A 146 -7.46 -24.39 -0.17
CA GLU A 146 -7.52 -23.65 -1.43
C GLU A 146 -6.32 -22.71 -1.57
N ASN A 147 -5.65 -22.80 -2.72
CA ASN A 147 -4.60 -21.88 -3.12
C ASN A 147 -5.18 -20.64 -3.81
N VAL A 148 -4.98 -19.47 -3.20
CA VAL A 148 -5.51 -18.18 -3.70
C VAL A 148 -4.40 -17.26 -4.19
N ASP A 149 -4.70 -16.48 -5.23
CA ASP A 149 -3.75 -15.50 -5.78
C ASP A 149 -3.77 -14.16 -5.02
N HIS A 150 -4.80 -13.92 -4.23
CA HIS A 150 -4.95 -12.77 -3.34
C HIS A 150 -5.75 -13.16 -2.10
N PHE A 151 -5.42 -12.54 -0.97
CA PHE A 151 -6.05 -12.81 0.32
C PHE A 151 -6.21 -11.52 1.12
N ARG A 152 -7.30 -11.39 1.86
CA ARG A 152 -7.55 -10.23 2.72
C ARG A 152 -7.10 -10.55 4.14
N TYR A 153 -6.15 -9.80 4.65
CA TYR A 153 -5.65 -9.91 6.02
C TYR A 153 -5.72 -8.54 6.71
N LEU A 154 -6.38 -8.45 7.87
CA LEU A 154 -6.57 -7.21 8.64
C LEU A 154 -7.13 -6.02 7.84
N GLY A 155 -7.99 -6.34 6.87
CA GLY A 155 -8.58 -5.35 5.98
C GLY A 155 -7.77 -5.03 4.74
N SER A 156 -6.53 -5.51 4.60
CA SER A 156 -5.63 -5.24 3.46
C SER A 156 -5.51 -6.45 2.54
N HIS A 157 -5.49 -6.22 1.22
CA HIS A 157 -5.30 -7.28 0.24
C HIS A 157 -3.82 -7.55 -0.04
N LEU A 158 -3.41 -8.79 0.21
CA LEU A 158 -2.14 -9.36 -0.21
C LEU A 158 -2.30 -10.03 -1.57
N SER A 159 -1.23 -10.05 -2.35
CA SER A 159 -1.21 -10.63 -3.71
C SER A 159 0.08 -11.41 -3.92
N THR A 160 0.00 -12.55 -4.60
CA THR A 160 1.17 -13.35 -5.00
C THR A 160 2.13 -12.58 -5.92
N LYS A 161 1.64 -11.53 -6.58
CA LYS A 161 2.41 -10.66 -7.49
C LYS A 161 3.14 -9.51 -6.78
N VAL A 162 3.14 -9.48 -5.44
CA VAL A 162 3.88 -8.51 -4.60
C VAL A 162 3.64 -7.04 -4.97
N ASN A 163 2.42 -6.73 -5.43
CA ASN A 163 2.03 -5.37 -5.76
C ASN A 163 0.69 -5.02 -5.12
N ILE A 164 0.42 -3.72 -5.03
CA ILE A 164 -0.75 -3.18 -4.34
C ILE A 164 -1.95 -2.96 -5.27
N ASN A 165 -1.96 -3.51 -6.49
CA ASN A 165 -3.03 -3.23 -7.46
C ASN A 165 -4.40 -3.63 -6.91
N THR A 166 -4.52 -4.86 -6.40
CA THR A 166 -5.77 -5.38 -5.82
C THR A 166 -6.21 -4.55 -4.62
N GLU A 167 -5.26 -4.15 -3.77
CA GLU A 167 -5.52 -3.29 -2.62
C GLU A 167 -6.06 -1.92 -3.03
N ILE A 168 -5.44 -1.27 -4.02
CA ILE A 168 -5.90 0.03 -4.54
C ILE A 168 -7.32 -0.08 -5.13
N GLN A 169 -7.62 -1.15 -5.88
CA GLN A 169 -8.97 -1.36 -6.42
C GLN A 169 -10.00 -1.60 -5.30
N HIS A 170 -9.64 -2.39 -4.29
CA HIS A 170 -10.49 -2.62 -3.14
C HIS A 170 -10.80 -1.33 -2.37
N ARG A 171 -9.79 -0.47 -2.15
CA ARG A 171 -9.96 0.84 -1.49
C ARG A 171 -10.82 1.79 -2.30
N LEU A 172 -10.62 1.85 -3.62
CA LEU A 172 -11.45 2.64 -4.52
C LEU A 172 -12.91 2.17 -4.49
N SER A 173 -13.15 0.85 -4.53
CA SER A 173 -14.49 0.27 -4.44
C SER A 173 -15.16 0.60 -3.10
N SER A 174 -14.44 0.39 -1.99
CA SER A 174 -14.94 0.64 -0.63
C SER A 174 -15.26 2.12 -0.41
N ALA A 175 -14.35 3.03 -0.80
CA ALA A 175 -14.55 4.46 -0.69
C ALA A 175 -15.67 4.95 -1.62
N SER A 176 -15.80 4.35 -2.82
CA SER A 176 -16.92 4.62 -3.73
C SER A 176 -18.25 4.24 -3.08
N ALA A 177 -18.35 3.04 -2.51
CA ALA A 177 -19.55 2.59 -1.80
C ALA A 177 -19.89 3.52 -0.62
N ALA A 178 -18.91 3.90 0.19
CA ALA A 178 -19.09 4.87 1.27
C ALA A 178 -19.59 6.23 0.76
N PHE A 179 -19.02 6.73 -0.34
CA PHE A 179 -19.46 7.98 -0.96
C PHE A 179 -20.92 7.89 -1.44
N PHE A 180 -21.29 6.80 -2.13
CA PHE A 180 -22.64 6.63 -2.66
C PHE A 180 -23.70 6.44 -1.57
N ARG A 181 -23.38 5.77 -0.46
CA ARG A 181 -24.29 5.66 0.69
C ARG A 181 -24.64 7.03 1.29
N MET A 182 -23.70 7.97 1.26
CA MET A 182 -23.90 9.34 1.76
C MET A 182 -24.45 10.30 0.69
N LYS A 183 -24.57 9.86 -0.57
CA LYS A 183 -24.89 10.74 -1.69
C LYS A 183 -26.24 11.42 -1.54
N GLN A 184 -27.31 10.65 -1.36
CA GLN A 184 -28.67 11.21 -1.30
C GLN A 184 -28.88 12.07 -0.04
N ARG A 185 -28.41 11.58 1.12
CA ARG A 185 -28.68 12.20 2.42
C ARG A 185 -27.74 13.36 2.78
N VAL A 186 -26.58 13.46 2.12
CA VAL A 186 -25.58 14.49 2.46
C VAL A 186 -25.09 15.22 1.22
N PHE A 187 -24.58 14.52 0.21
CA PHE A 187 -23.87 15.21 -0.87
C PHE A 187 -24.79 15.91 -1.87
N ASP A 188 -25.98 15.36 -2.15
CA ASP A 188 -26.96 15.95 -3.07
C ASP A 188 -27.96 16.88 -2.37
N ASP A 189 -28.06 16.83 -1.03
CA ASP A 189 -28.95 17.67 -0.22
C ASP A 189 -28.56 19.15 -0.29
N ARG A 190 -29.49 20.02 -0.67
CA ARG A 190 -29.23 21.46 -0.86
C ARG A 190 -29.22 22.25 0.45
N ASP A 191 -29.82 21.71 1.52
CA ASP A 191 -29.92 22.37 2.82
C ASP A 191 -28.63 22.22 3.63
N ILE A 192 -27.75 21.29 3.25
CA ILE A 192 -26.46 21.09 3.88
C ILE A 192 -25.40 21.97 3.21
N ARG A 193 -24.70 22.78 4.02
CA ARG A 193 -23.61 23.65 3.55
C ARG A 193 -22.46 22.84 2.93
N ARG A 194 -21.87 23.36 1.84
CA ARG A 194 -20.73 22.74 1.12
C ARG A 194 -19.57 22.37 2.05
N ASP A 195 -19.18 23.28 2.96
CA ASP A 195 -18.11 23.03 3.94
C ASP A 195 -18.43 21.81 4.83
N THR A 196 -19.68 21.65 5.25
CA THR A 196 -20.13 20.49 6.04
C THR A 196 -20.06 19.20 5.23
N LYS A 197 -20.45 19.22 3.95
CA LYS A 197 -20.33 18.06 3.05
C LYS A 197 -18.87 17.64 2.87
N VAL A 198 -17.97 18.61 2.72
CA VAL A 198 -16.53 18.35 2.62
C VAL A 198 -15.98 17.75 3.93
N LEU A 199 -16.45 18.20 5.09
CA LEU A 199 -16.10 17.60 6.38
C LEU A 199 -16.55 16.13 6.48
N VAL A 200 -17.79 15.82 6.09
CA VAL A 200 -18.29 14.43 6.06
C VAL A 200 -17.46 13.57 5.11
N TYR A 201 -17.11 14.09 3.94
CA TYR A 201 -16.23 13.42 2.99
C TYR A 201 -14.85 13.10 3.60
N LYS A 202 -14.24 14.07 4.28
CA LYS A 202 -12.95 13.89 4.96
C LYS A 202 -13.02 12.93 6.14
N ALA A 203 -14.18 12.83 6.81
CA ALA A 203 -14.35 11.98 7.99
C ALA A 203 -14.65 10.51 7.64
N ILE A 204 -15.30 10.25 6.50
CA ILE A 204 -15.79 8.91 6.15
C ILE A 204 -15.08 8.35 4.91
N VAL A 205 -15.10 9.09 3.81
CA VAL A 205 -14.66 8.58 2.51
C VAL A 205 -13.14 8.55 2.39
N LEU A 206 -12.44 9.62 2.83
CA LEU A 206 -10.98 9.65 2.79
C LEU A 206 -10.32 8.58 3.68
N PRO A 207 -10.74 8.35 4.95
CA PRO A 207 -10.18 7.28 5.76
C PRO A 207 -10.43 5.90 5.16
N THR A 208 -11.60 5.69 4.54
CA THR A 208 -11.89 4.45 3.82
C THR A 208 -10.95 4.25 2.62
N LEU A 209 -10.65 5.33 1.89
CA LEU A 209 -9.76 5.31 0.73
C LEU A 209 -8.29 5.08 1.12
N LEU A 210 -7.86 5.63 2.26
CA LEU A 210 -6.45 5.67 2.69
C LEU A 210 -6.11 4.70 3.82
N TYR A 211 -7.03 3.80 4.17
CA TYR A 211 -6.77 2.79 5.18
C TYR A 211 -5.54 1.94 4.81
N ALA A 212 -4.65 1.73 5.80
CA ALA A 212 -3.39 1.00 5.69
C ALA A 212 -2.34 1.60 4.71
N CYS A 213 -2.53 2.85 4.24
CA CYS A 213 -1.65 3.46 3.26
C CYS A 213 -0.21 3.70 3.75
N GLU A 214 0.00 3.69 5.06
CA GLU A 214 1.31 3.81 5.70
C GLU A 214 2.29 2.70 5.33
N THR A 215 1.82 1.55 4.86
CA THR A 215 2.65 0.41 4.44
C THR A 215 2.73 0.22 2.92
N TRP A 216 2.00 1.02 2.15
CA TRP A 216 1.90 0.83 0.70
C TRP A 216 3.18 1.19 -0.04
N THR A 217 3.57 0.34 -0.99
CA THR A 217 4.57 0.69 -1.99
C THR A 217 3.89 1.22 -3.25
N VAL A 218 3.64 2.53 -3.28
CA VAL A 218 2.88 3.19 -4.36
C VAL A 218 3.74 3.50 -5.59
N TYR A 219 3.15 3.28 -6.77
CA TYR A 219 3.66 3.77 -8.03
C TYR A 219 2.86 4.99 -8.48
N ARG A 220 3.43 5.77 -9.40
CA ARG A 220 2.78 6.97 -9.94
C ARG A 220 1.41 6.68 -10.56
N CYS A 221 1.21 5.50 -11.14
CA CYS A 221 -0.10 5.07 -11.64
C CYS A 221 -1.13 4.94 -10.50
N HIS A 222 -0.76 4.36 -9.37
CA HIS A 222 -1.63 4.21 -8.19
C HIS A 222 -2.03 5.58 -7.64
N THR A 223 -1.05 6.48 -7.41
CA THR A 223 -1.33 7.83 -6.93
C THR A 223 -2.27 8.57 -7.88
N LYS A 224 -2.05 8.49 -9.20
CA LYS A 224 -2.95 9.11 -10.20
C LYS A 224 -4.38 8.56 -10.16
N LEU A 225 -4.57 7.26 -9.88
CA LEU A 225 -5.89 6.66 -9.76
C LEU A 225 -6.63 7.19 -8.53
N LEU A 226 -5.94 7.21 -7.38
CA LEU A 226 -6.49 7.75 -6.13
C LEU A 226 -6.82 9.25 -6.26
N GLU A 227 -5.93 10.04 -6.87
CA GLU A 227 -6.15 11.46 -7.15
C GLU A 227 -7.36 11.70 -8.03
N ARG A 228 -7.53 10.90 -9.08
CA ARG A 228 -8.70 11.01 -9.97
C ARG A 228 -9.99 10.76 -9.19
N PHE A 229 -10.02 9.75 -8.34
CA PHE A 229 -11.17 9.47 -7.48
C PHE A 229 -11.45 10.64 -6.53
N HIS A 230 -10.43 11.13 -5.83
CA HIS A 230 -10.51 12.26 -4.91
C HIS A 230 -11.09 13.50 -5.59
N GLN A 231 -10.52 13.90 -6.73
CA GLN A 231 -10.99 15.05 -7.52
C GLN A 231 -12.42 14.88 -8.02
N ARG A 232 -12.81 13.67 -8.44
CA ARG A 232 -14.18 13.38 -8.87
C ARG A 232 -15.18 13.57 -7.73
N CYS A 233 -14.88 13.05 -6.54
CA CYS A 233 -15.72 13.23 -5.35
C CYS A 233 -15.86 14.70 -4.96
N LEU A 234 -14.74 15.44 -4.88
CA LEU A 234 -14.76 16.86 -4.52
C LEU A 234 -15.55 17.70 -5.52
N ARG A 235 -15.34 17.49 -6.82
CA ARG A 235 -16.11 18.20 -7.86
C ARG A 235 -17.60 17.92 -7.75
N LYS A 236 -18.00 16.68 -7.43
CA LYS A 236 -19.41 16.35 -7.22
C LYS A 236 -19.99 17.05 -5.99
N ILE A 237 -19.26 17.08 -4.86
CA ILE A 237 -19.68 17.76 -3.62
C ILE A 237 -19.82 19.28 -3.84
N LEU A 238 -18.85 19.88 -4.53
CA LEU A 238 -18.82 21.32 -4.81
C LEU A 238 -19.70 21.72 -5.99
N GLN A 239 -20.37 20.77 -6.64
CA GLN A 239 -21.21 20.98 -7.84
C GLN A 239 -20.46 21.62 -9.00
N ILE A 240 -19.18 21.27 -9.16
CA ILE A 240 -18.32 21.80 -10.21
C ILE A 240 -18.51 20.97 -11.49
N SER A 241 -18.96 21.65 -12.54
CA SER A 241 -19.15 21.10 -13.88
C SER A 241 -17.86 21.13 -14.71
N TRP A 242 -17.89 20.51 -15.90
CA TRP A 242 -16.78 20.62 -16.85
C TRP A 242 -16.72 22.02 -17.51
N GLU A 243 -17.86 22.71 -17.61
CA GLU A 243 -18.02 24.03 -18.22
C GLU A 243 -17.32 25.12 -17.39
N ASP A 244 -17.26 24.94 -16.07
CA ASP A 244 -16.62 25.87 -15.14
C ASP A 244 -15.09 25.99 -15.38
N ARG A 245 -14.49 25.05 -16.14
CA ARG A 245 -13.05 25.01 -16.47
C ARG A 245 -12.11 25.13 -15.25
N ARG A 246 -12.60 24.74 -14.07
CA ARG A 246 -11.90 24.81 -12.77
C ARG A 246 -10.69 23.89 -12.74
N THR A 247 -9.60 24.39 -12.17
CA THR A 247 -8.34 23.63 -12.02
C THR A 247 -8.46 22.68 -10.84
N ASN A 248 -7.75 21.54 -10.88
CA ASN A 248 -7.70 20.63 -9.74
C ASN A 248 -7.13 21.29 -8.47
N VAL A 249 -6.20 22.25 -8.63
CA VAL A 249 -5.64 23.03 -7.51
C VAL A 249 -6.75 23.88 -6.88
N SER A 250 -7.54 24.59 -7.68
CA SER A 250 -8.65 25.42 -7.17
C SER A 250 -9.77 24.62 -6.50
N VAL A 251 -9.93 23.33 -6.85
CA VAL A 251 -10.88 22.43 -6.20
C VAL A 251 -10.38 22.04 -4.81
N LEU A 252 -9.08 21.78 -4.67
CA LEU A 252 -8.45 21.45 -3.39
C LEU A 252 -8.47 22.64 -2.42
N GLU A 253 -8.16 23.84 -2.93
CA GLU A 253 -8.22 25.10 -2.18
C GLU A 253 -9.63 25.38 -1.65
N GLU A 254 -10.66 25.31 -2.51
CA GLU A 254 -12.05 25.51 -2.11
C GLU A 254 -12.51 24.46 -1.08
N ALA A 255 -12.09 23.20 -1.25
CA ALA A 255 -12.35 22.13 -0.30
C ALA A 255 -11.46 22.17 0.97
N LYS A 256 -10.53 23.13 1.08
CA LYS A 256 -9.56 23.25 2.20
C LYS A 256 -8.86 21.92 2.49
N THR A 257 -8.42 21.22 1.45
CA THR A 257 -7.85 19.86 1.52
C THR A 257 -6.63 19.75 0.63
N THR A 258 -5.77 18.77 0.90
CA THR A 258 -4.57 18.52 0.10
C THR A 258 -4.82 17.45 -0.96
N SER A 259 -3.85 17.27 -1.85
CA SER A 259 -3.76 16.09 -2.71
C SER A 259 -3.63 14.79 -1.91
N ILE A 260 -4.01 13.66 -2.52
CA ILE A 260 -3.73 12.32 -1.98
C ILE A 260 -2.23 12.09 -1.83
N GLU A 261 -1.41 12.55 -2.79
CA GLU A 261 0.05 12.43 -2.69
C GLU A 261 0.59 13.09 -1.41
N ALA A 262 0.11 14.29 -1.08
CA ALA A 262 0.45 15.00 0.15
C ALA A 262 -0.19 14.41 1.42
N MET A 263 -1.20 13.55 1.31
CA MET A 263 -1.72 12.77 2.44
C MET A 263 -0.87 11.51 2.68
N LEU A 264 -0.52 10.77 1.63
CA LEU A 264 0.25 9.53 1.74
C LEU A 264 1.61 9.74 2.41
N LEU A 265 2.30 10.81 2.03
CA LEU A 265 3.63 11.14 2.52
C LEU A 265 3.71 11.24 4.06
N PRO A 266 2.89 12.06 4.77
CA PRO A 266 2.96 12.14 6.22
C PRO A 266 2.46 10.85 6.91
N HIS A 267 1.52 10.11 6.31
CA HIS A 267 1.09 8.80 6.86
C HIS A 267 2.27 7.81 6.91
N GLN A 268 3.00 7.69 5.80
CA GLN A 268 4.17 6.80 5.70
C GLN A 268 5.32 7.25 6.60
N LEU A 269 5.63 8.55 6.64
CA LEU A 269 6.71 9.07 7.49
C LEU A 269 6.39 8.94 8.98
N ARG A 270 5.15 9.25 9.40
CA ARG A 270 4.74 9.10 10.81
C ARG A 270 4.83 7.64 11.27
N TRP A 271 4.35 6.71 10.46
CA TRP A 271 4.46 5.28 10.74
C TRP A 271 5.91 4.82 10.80
N THR A 272 6.73 5.19 9.81
CA THR A 272 8.16 4.83 9.79
C THR A 272 8.88 5.32 11.05
N GLY A 273 8.69 6.59 11.44
CA GLY A 273 9.31 7.09 12.67
C GLY A 273 8.82 6.35 13.93
N HIS A 274 7.56 5.88 13.94
CA HIS A 274 7.08 5.03 15.03
C HIS A 274 7.80 3.69 15.07
N VAL A 275 8.02 3.05 13.93
CA VAL A 275 8.77 1.80 13.82
C VAL A 275 10.22 1.97 14.29
N VAL A 276 10.89 3.08 13.92
CA VAL A 276 12.26 3.38 14.38
C VAL A 276 12.37 3.44 15.90
N ARG A 277 11.36 4.01 16.57
CA ARG A 277 11.31 4.12 18.04
C ARG A 277 10.91 2.83 18.75
N MET A 278 10.48 1.78 18.03
CA MET A 278 10.17 0.50 18.67
C MET A 278 11.46 -0.14 19.24
N PRO A 279 11.35 -0.99 20.28
CA PRO A 279 12.44 -1.85 20.71
C PRO A 279 12.98 -2.74 19.57
N ASP A 280 14.27 -3.06 19.60
CA ASP A 280 14.97 -3.79 18.53
C ASP A 280 14.49 -5.25 18.36
N HIS A 281 13.93 -5.84 19.41
CA HIS A 281 13.34 -7.19 19.35
C HIS A 281 11.97 -7.22 18.66
N ARG A 282 11.35 -6.07 18.38
CA ARG A 282 10.02 -6.02 17.75
C ARG A 282 10.12 -6.32 16.27
N LEU A 283 9.36 -7.32 15.82
CA LEU A 283 9.34 -7.77 14.43
C LEU A 283 9.16 -6.65 13.39
N PRO A 284 8.26 -5.64 13.56
CA PRO A 284 8.15 -4.55 12.59
C PRO A 284 9.44 -3.77 12.38
N LYS A 285 10.23 -3.56 13.45
CA LYS A 285 11.53 -2.88 13.36
C LYS A 285 12.57 -3.79 12.71
N GLN A 286 12.62 -5.07 13.09
CA GLN A 286 13.49 -6.04 12.44
C GLN A 286 13.22 -6.10 10.93
N LEU A 287 11.95 -6.22 10.52
CA LEU A 287 11.52 -6.21 9.11
C LEU A 287 11.89 -4.92 8.38
N LEU A 288 11.70 -3.76 9.00
CA LEU A 288 12.12 -2.50 8.39
C LEU A 288 13.64 -2.50 8.15
N TYR A 289 14.44 -3.06 9.05
CA TYR A 289 15.91 -3.04 8.93
C TYR A 289 16.51 -4.28 8.24
N SER A 290 15.71 -5.24 7.78
CA SER A 290 16.18 -6.52 7.25
C SER A 290 16.24 -6.64 5.72
N GLU A 291 16.78 -7.76 5.28
CA GLU A 291 16.53 -8.39 3.98
C GLU A 291 16.24 -9.90 4.16
N LEU A 292 15.68 -10.56 3.15
CA LEU A 292 15.55 -12.02 3.15
C LEU A 292 16.95 -12.65 3.22
N LYS A 293 17.11 -13.70 4.03
CA LYS A 293 18.40 -14.40 4.19
C LYS A 293 18.87 -15.05 2.89
N SER A 294 17.92 -15.55 2.10
CA SER A 294 18.14 -16.23 0.84
C SER A 294 17.37 -15.56 -0.30
N GLY A 295 17.78 -15.86 -1.54
CA GLY A 295 17.24 -15.26 -2.74
C GLY A 295 17.95 -13.98 -3.16
N LYS A 296 17.77 -13.60 -4.43
CA LYS A 296 18.33 -12.38 -5.01
C LYS A 296 17.24 -11.66 -5.78
N ARG A 297 17.34 -10.33 -5.82
CA ARG A 297 16.46 -9.53 -6.68
C ARG A 297 16.88 -9.70 -8.13
N ASN A 298 15.89 -9.67 -9.02
CA ASN A 298 16.12 -9.70 -10.47
C ASN A 298 17.06 -8.57 -10.90
N VAL A 299 17.87 -8.83 -11.92
CA VAL A 299 18.73 -7.84 -12.56
C VAL A 299 17.90 -7.11 -13.62
N GLY A 300 17.72 -5.79 -13.47
CA GLY A 300 16.82 -4.99 -14.32
C GLY A 300 15.35 -5.13 -13.95
N GLY A 301 14.55 -4.11 -14.23
CA GLY A 301 13.10 -4.13 -13.98
C GLY A 301 12.67 -4.35 -12.52
N GLN A 302 13.52 -3.99 -11.55
CA GLN A 302 13.25 -4.23 -10.14
C GLN A 302 12.00 -3.51 -9.65
N GLU A 303 11.10 -4.25 -9.02
CA GLU A 303 9.96 -3.67 -8.33
C GLU A 303 10.43 -2.79 -7.16
N LYS A 304 9.79 -1.64 -6.98
CA LYS A 304 10.06 -0.76 -5.84
C LYS A 304 9.83 -1.50 -4.52
N ARG A 305 10.67 -1.20 -3.53
CA ARG A 305 10.45 -1.56 -2.13
C ARG A 305 9.84 -0.39 -1.39
N PHE A 306 9.26 -0.68 -0.22
CA PHE A 306 8.85 0.34 0.74
C PHE A 306 9.99 1.33 1.04
N LYS A 307 11.22 0.82 1.27
CA LYS A 307 12.43 1.63 1.52
C LYS A 307 12.73 2.63 0.40
N ASP A 308 12.48 2.25 -0.85
CA ASP A 308 12.75 3.12 -2.00
C ASP A 308 11.73 4.28 -2.04
N GLY A 309 10.46 4.01 -1.68
CA GLY A 309 9.43 5.02 -1.51
C GLY A 309 9.70 5.95 -0.32
N LEU A 310 10.09 5.38 0.82
CA LEU A 310 10.48 6.14 2.01
C LEU A 310 11.64 7.10 1.72
N LYS A 311 12.70 6.65 1.04
CA LYS A 311 13.83 7.51 0.66
C LYS A 311 13.39 8.66 -0.24
N ALA A 312 12.45 8.42 -1.16
CA ALA A 312 11.89 9.46 -2.01
C ALA A 312 11.05 10.46 -1.20
N ASN A 313 10.23 10.00 -0.26
CA ASN A 313 9.43 10.87 0.61
C ASN A 313 10.32 11.76 1.48
N LEU A 314 11.38 11.21 2.09
CA LEU A 314 12.36 11.99 2.86
C LEU A 314 12.98 13.11 2.02
N LYS A 315 13.40 12.81 0.78
CA LYS A 315 13.94 13.82 -0.15
C LYS A 315 12.92 14.88 -0.52
N ASN A 316 11.69 14.47 -0.80
CA ASN A 316 10.59 15.40 -1.10
C ASN A 316 10.26 16.32 0.08
N CYS A 317 10.59 15.91 1.30
CA CYS A 317 10.44 16.68 2.52
C CYS A 317 11.68 17.50 2.92
N GLY A 318 12.77 17.43 2.16
CA GLY A 318 14.05 18.04 2.57
C GLY A 318 14.65 17.42 3.84
N ILE A 319 14.22 16.23 4.24
CA ILE A 319 14.77 15.52 5.40
C ILE A 319 16.00 14.72 4.95
N ASP A 320 17.10 14.89 5.67
CA ASP A 320 18.36 14.20 5.37
C ASP A 320 18.20 12.67 5.45
N THR A 321 18.39 12.00 4.31
CA THR A 321 18.25 10.55 4.21
C THR A 321 19.31 9.77 4.99
N GLU A 322 20.39 10.41 5.42
CA GLU A 322 21.49 9.77 6.13
C GLU A 322 21.36 9.83 7.66
N ASN A 323 20.62 10.81 8.19
CA ASN A 323 20.52 11.10 9.63
C ASN A 323 19.07 11.22 10.15
N TRP A 324 18.06 10.95 9.30
CA TRP A 324 16.65 11.03 9.68
C TRP A 324 16.28 10.11 10.85
N GLU A 325 16.98 8.99 11.07
CA GLU A 325 16.72 8.10 12.20
C GLU A 325 16.89 8.83 13.53
N SER A 326 17.94 9.64 13.67
CA SER A 326 18.19 10.43 14.88
C SER A 326 17.08 11.46 15.12
N LEU A 327 16.62 12.12 14.04
CA LEU A 327 15.46 13.01 14.11
C LEU A 327 14.18 12.25 14.48
N ALA A 328 14.03 11.01 13.99
CA ALA A 328 12.87 10.17 14.25
C ALA A 328 12.83 9.62 15.68
N LEU A 329 13.96 9.51 16.39
CA LEU A 329 13.97 9.09 17.80
C LEU A 329 13.21 10.08 18.68
N GLU A 330 13.35 11.38 18.42
CA GLU A 330 12.60 12.42 19.10
C GLU A 330 11.18 12.58 18.51
N ARG A 331 10.18 12.03 19.20
CA ARG A 331 8.78 11.95 18.70
C ARG A 331 8.21 13.33 18.34
N SER A 332 8.47 14.35 19.16
CA SER A 332 8.01 15.73 18.96
C SER A 332 8.66 16.35 17.72
N ASN A 333 10.00 16.27 17.63
CA ASN A 333 10.77 16.81 16.51
C ASN A 333 10.39 16.12 15.20
N TRP A 334 10.28 14.79 15.21
CA TRP A 334 9.80 14.02 14.05
C TRP A 334 8.42 14.46 13.59
N ARG A 335 7.47 14.58 14.53
CA ARG A 335 6.10 14.98 14.20
C ARG A 335 6.07 16.40 13.62
N SER A 336 6.83 17.32 14.20
CA SER A 336 6.92 18.70 13.72
C SER A 336 7.51 18.75 12.30
N ALA A 337 8.66 18.10 12.09
CA ALA A 337 9.33 18.02 10.79
C ALA A 337 8.41 17.43 9.72
N VAL A 338 7.78 16.28 9.97
CA VAL A 338 6.87 15.65 9.01
C VAL A 338 5.66 16.54 8.69
N THR A 339 5.15 17.29 9.67
CA THR A 339 4.00 18.18 9.46
C THR A 339 4.40 19.39 8.62
N SER A 340 5.51 20.06 8.95
CA SER A 340 6.03 21.20 8.17
C SER A 340 6.36 20.80 6.75
N SER A 341 7.16 19.75 6.59
CA SER A 341 7.60 19.30 5.28
C SER A 341 6.47 18.78 4.40
N ALA A 342 5.39 18.23 4.96
CA ALA A 342 4.21 17.84 4.19
C ALA A 342 3.45 19.06 3.66
N ALA A 343 3.37 20.15 4.43
CA ALA A 343 2.77 21.40 3.99
C ALA A 343 3.60 22.07 2.88
N GLU A 344 4.92 22.17 3.08
CA GLU A 344 5.86 22.70 2.08
C GLU A 344 5.84 21.88 0.78
N PHE A 345 5.79 20.55 0.91
CA PHE A 345 5.65 19.66 -0.24
C PHE A 345 4.37 19.93 -1.04
N GLU A 346 3.23 20.09 -0.37
CA GLU A 346 1.95 20.37 -1.03
C GLU A 346 1.97 21.76 -1.70
N GLU A 347 2.55 22.75 -1.05
CA GLU A 347 2.72 24.11 -1.61
C GLU A 347 3.58 24.09 -2.87
N ALA A 348 4.78 23.49 -2.81
CA ALA A 348 5.67 23.34 -3.95
C ALA A 348 5.01 22.56 -5.10
N ARG A 349 4.23 21.53 -4.77
CA ARG A 349 3.47 20.74 -5.77
C ARG A 349 2.39 21.58 -6.44
N MET A 350 1.63 22.39 -5.67
CA MET A 350 0.61 23.29 -6.22
C MET A 350 1.24 24.35 -7.13
N GLU A 351 2.34 24.96 -6.71
CA GLU A 351 3.04 25.97 -7.50
C GLU A 351 3.59 25.37 -8.81
N GLY A 352 4.26 24.22 -8.74
CA GLY A 352 4.73 23.51 -9.92
C GLY A 352 3.60 23.11 -10.89
N LEU A 353 2.35 22.94 -10.42
CA LEU A 353 1.19 22.72 -11.30
C LEU A 353 0.69 24.03 -11.94
N ARG A 354 0.73 25.14 -11.21
CA ARG A 354 0.38 26.48 -11.72
C ARG A 354 1.38 26.91 -12.80
N GLU A 355 2.67 26.79 -12.54
CA GLU A 355 3.71 27.07 -13.54
C GLU A 355 3.56 26.23 -14.81
N LYS A 356 3.34 24.91 -14.67
CA LYS A 356 3.11 24.03 -15.82
C LYS A 356 1.89 24.44 -16.63
N ARG A 357 0.86 24.99 -15.98
CA ARG A 357 -0.33 25.52 -16.66
C ARG A 357 -0.04 26.86 -17.33
N ALA A 358 0.70 27.76 -16.69
CA ALA A 358 1.13 29.03 -17.27
C ALA A 358 1.94 28.81 -18.55
N LYS A 359 2.96 27.95 -18.49
CA LYS A 359 3.77 27.54 -19.66
C LYS A 359 2.94 26.93 -20.79
N ARG A 360 1.85 26.22 -20.48
CA ARG A 360 0.93 25.69 -21.52
C ARG A 360 0.10 26.78 -22.15
N LYS A 361 -0.38 27.76 -21.36
CA LYS A 361 -1.13 28.91 -21.88
C LYS A 361 -0.24 29.78 -22.77
N GLU A 362 0.98 30.07 -22.35
CA GLU A 362 1.97 30.80 -23.16
C GLU A 362 2.22 30.10 -24.50
N ARG A 363 2.44 28.77 -24.49
CA ARG A 363 2.59 27.99 -25.73
C ARG A 363 1.35 28.00 -26.62
N GLN A 364 0.16 28.08 -26.04
CA GLN A 364 -1.09 28.17 -26.80
C GLN A 364 -1.32 29.57 -27.38
N ALA A 365 -0.85 30.60 -26.70
CA ALA A 365 -0.93 32.00 -27.12
C ALA A 365 0.16 32.39 -28.12
N ASN A 366 1.22 31.58 -28.27
CA ASN A 366 2.28 31.83 -29.24
C ASN A 366 1.72 31.78 -30.67
N PRO A 367 1.79 32.87 -31.46
CA PRO A 367 1.35 32.90 -32.86
C PRO A 367 2.13 31.94 -33.76
N ASP A 368 3.36 31.57 -33.35
CA ASP A 368 4.28 30.72 -34.09
C ASP A 368 4.07 29.21 -33.82
N ARG A 369 2.99 28.85 -33.11
CA ARG A 369 2.71 27.46 -32.69
C ARG A 369 2.57 26.49 -33.87
N ASP A 370 2.08 26.98 -35.00
CA ASP A 370 1.83 26.18 -36.19
C ASP A 370 3.02 26.22 -37.18
N HIS A 371 4.06 27.03 -36.92
CA HIS A 371 5.34 26.97 -37.64
C HIS A 371 6.15 25.78 -37.12
N LEU A 372 5.86 24.63 -37.69
CA LEU A 372 6.66 23.42 -37.53
C LEU A 372 8.09 23.70 -38.05
N PRO A 373 9.15 23.43 -37.26
CA PRO A 373 10.51 23.62 -37.73
C PRO A 373 10.71 22.88 -39.06
N PRO A 374 11.30 23.52 -40.08
CA PRO A 374 11.61 22.83 -41.34
C PRO A 374 12.47 21.61 -41.03
N GLY A 375 12.04 20.42 -41.51
CA GLY A 375 12.76 19.16 -41.31
C GLY A 375 12.05 18.06 -40.51
N ASN A 376 10.81 18.27 -40.05
CA ASN A 376 10.03 17.22 -39.35
C ASN A 376 8.96 16.54 -40.22
N ARG A 377 9.12 16.56 -41.55
CA ARG A 377 8.19 15.91 -42.49
C ARG A 377 8.61 14.45 -42.70
N CYS A 378 7.64 13.55 -42.63
CA CYS A 378 7.84 12.16 -43.04
C CYS A 378 8.15 12.12 -44.55
N PRO A 379 9.32 11.58 -44.96
CA PRO A 379 9.69 11.51 -46.37
C PRO A 379 8.79 10.60 -47.20
N HIS A 380 8.11 9.62 -46.57
CA HIS A 380 7.30 8.62 -47.28
C HIS A 380 5.82 8.98 -47.38
N TYR A 381 5.24 9.58 -46.33
CA TYR A 381 3.79 9.86 -46.26
C TYR A 381 3.48 11.34 -46.06
N GLY A 382 4.49 12.21 -46.16
CA GLY A 382 4.32 13.67 -46.13
C GLY A 382 3.82 14.26 -44.80
N ARG A 383 3.55 13.43 -43.78
CA ARG A 383 3.05 13.84 -42.46
C ARG A 383 4.08 14.72 -41.74
N ILE A 384 3.66 15.92 -41.34
CA ILE A 384 4.52 16.83 -40.57
C ILE A 384 4.36 16.51 -39.08
N CYS A 385 5.47 16.24 -38.41
CA CYS A 385 5.52 15.87 -37.01
C CYS A 385 5.96 17.07 -36.15
N GLY A 386 5.38 17.22 -34.96
CA GLY A 386 5.67 18.34 -34.04
C GLY A 386 7.10 18.41 -33.48
N SER A 387 7.93 17.38 -33.72
CA SER A 387 9.33 17.32 -33.29
C SER A 387 10.08 16.20 -34.02
N ARG A 388 11.41 16.24 -34.01
CA ARG A 388 12.27 15.14 -34.52
C ARG A 388 12.02 13.81 -33.82
N ILE A 389 11.78 13.83 -32.50
CA ILE A 389 11.43 12.62 -31.72
C ILE A 389 10.06 12.08 -32.15
N GLY A 390 9.09 12.98 -32.37
CA GLY A 390 7.78 12.63 -32.91
C GLY A 390 7.87 12.03 -34.31
N LEU A 391 8.73 12.57 -35.18
CA LEU A 391 9.03 12.01 -36.49
C LEU A 391 9.66 10.62 -36.37
N PHE A 392 10.62 10.43 -35.45
CA PHE A 392 11.25 9.13 -35.23
C PHE A 392 10.25 8.07 -34.75
N SER A 393 9.40 8.42 -33.78
CA SER A 393 8.34 7.52 -33.30
C SER A 393 7.32 7.22 -34.39
N HIS A 394 7.00 8.20 -35.24
CA HIS A 394 6.15 7.99 -36.39
C HIS A 394 6.80 7.08 -37.42
N LEU A 395 8.09 7.25 -37.75
CA LEU A 395 8.82 6.41 -38.69
C LEU A 395 8.87 4.92 -38.28
N ARG A 396 8.82 4.63 -36.98
CA ARG A 396 8.74 3.24 -36.48
C ARG A 396 7.42 2.54 -36.77
N THR A 397 6.34 3.28 -37.09
CA THR A 397 5.05 2.68 -37.46
C THR A 397 4.97 2.31 -38.94
N HIS A 398 6.03 2.56 -39.72
CA HIS A 398 6.09 2.23 -41.15
C HIS A 398 6.47 0.75 -41.35
N PRO A 399 6.07 0.13 -42.48
CA PRO A 399 6.49 -1.21 -42.87
C PRO A 399 8.02 -1.34 -42.87
N GLN A 400 8.55 -2.53 -42.59
CA GLN A 400 10.01 -2.74 -42.40
C GLN A 400 10.83 -2.34 -43.63
N ASP A 401 10.29 -2.52 -44.83
CA ASP A 401 10.95 -2.23 -46.11
C ASP A 401 11.17 -0.73 -46.37
N VAL A 402 10.61 0.14 -45.52
CA VAL A 402 10.61 1.60 -45.67
C VAL A 402 11.26 2.29 -44.46
N ARG A 403 11.82 1.53 -43.51
CA ARG A 403 12.51 2.11 -42.35
C ARG A 403 13.94 2.54 -42.72
N PRO A 404 14.42 3.72 -42.31
CA PRO A 404 15.82 4.08 -42.50
C PRO A 404 16.72 3.12 -41.70
N SER A 405 17.80 2.63 -42.33
CA SER A 405 18.77 1.73 -41.69
C SER A 405 19.53 2.47 -40.59
N SER A 406 19.86 1.75 -39.51
CA SER A 406 20.46 2.29 -38.29
C SER A 406 21.90 2.80 -38.42
N SER A 407 22.48 2.90 -39.63
CA SER A 407 23.91 3.18 -39.83
C SER A 407 24.27 4.61 -40.25
N SER A 408 23.34 5.56 -40.23
CA SER A 408 23.59 6.95 -40.68
C SER A 408 23.43 7.97 -39.56
N TYR A 409 24.15 7.81 -38.44
CA TYR A 409 24.30 8.89 -37.47
C TYR A 409 25.71 8.92 -36.89
N GLU A 410 26.60 9.65 -37.57
CA GLU A 410 27.77 10.26 -36.94
C GLU A 410 27.29 11.25 -35.88
N GLY A 411 27.87 11.12 -34.69
CA GLY A 411 27.52 11.90 -33.52
C GLY A 411 28.08 13.32 -33.56
N SER A 412 27.55 14.16 -32.70
CA SER A 412 28.26 15.31 -32.13
C SER A 412 27.63 15.74 -30.79
N PRO A 413 28.41 16.38 -29.91
CA PRO A 413 28.64 15.89 -28.55
C PRO A 413 27.74 16.51 -27.48
N LYS A 414 27.89 15.96 -26.26
CA LYS A 414 27.15 16.26 -25.02
C LYS A 414 27.24 17.71 -24.57
#